data_AF-A0A7R9KPN0-F1
#
_entry.id   AF-A0A7R9KPN0-F1
#
_cell.length_a   1.000
_cell.length_b   1.000
_cell.length_c   1.000
_cell.angle_alpha   90.00
_cell.angle_beta   90.00
_cell.angle_gamma   90.00
#
_symmetry.space_group_name_H-M   'P 1'
#
loop_
_entity.id
_entity.type
_entity.pdbx_description
1 polymer ?
#
loop_
_entity_poly.entity_id
_entity_poly.type
_entity_poly.pdbx_seq_one_letter_code
_entity_poly.pdbx_strand_id
1 'polypeptide(L)'
;SSLAATPRTPGSSVGGQTPLATPLRDKLAINAEEALVFEGDERSAKQQQKETRETLRKALSALPAPKNEYEIVVNDEEDMDESADAGLSVEDQADLDDQRERRRLEALEEERRRQSQPVQRQLPRPADVNNSILRTGAQAADPQMSAIQRAEELIKEEMLVMLHYDAVHNPTDSQLMASSYRSARSGNQSNPNAVHTTFLEKHPYVKYSKDQLAAAKQVLQTEMDVVKQGMAHTELTLDGYCQVWDECLSQVLYLPSQHKYTRANLVNKKDRIESLEKRPESVSYDERGEKGGED
;
A
#
# COMPACT_ATOMS: atom_id res chain seq x y z
N SER A 1 49.61 -10.44 6.18
CA SER A 1 49.40 -11.46 7.22
C SER A 1 49.22 -10.85 8.58
N SER A 2 48.18 -11.31 9.30
CA SER A 2 47.99 -11.32 10.75
C SER A 2 47.81 -9.98 11.49
N LEU A 3 46.91 -9.82 12.47
CA LEU A 3 46.09 -10.77 13.22
C LEU A 3 44.89 -9.98 13.79
N ALA A 4 43.69 -10.56 13.73
CA ALA A 4 42.50 -10.04 14.42
C ALA A 4 42.57 -10.37 15.92
N ALA A 5 42.15 -9.44 16.78
CA ALA A 5 41.94 -9.69 18.20
C ALA A 5 40.75 -8.85 18.72
N THR A 6 39.63 -9.53 18.99
CA THR A 6 38.49 -9.04 19.77
C THR A 6 38.66 -9.38 21.25
N PRO A 7 38.36 -8.47 22.20
CA PRO A 7 38.17 -8.85 23.60
C PRO A 7 36.71 -9.20 23.94
N ARG A 8 36.56 -10.00 24.99
CA ARG A 8 35.38 -10.75 25.47
C ARG A 8 34.43 -9.93 26.39
N THR A 9 33.11 -10.14 26.19
CA THR A 9 31.94 -10.39 27.13
C THR A 9 31.99 -9.90 28.60
N PRO A 10 30.87 -9.45 29.23
CA PRO A 10 29.74 -10.35 29.59
C PRO A 10 28.31 -9.74 29.71
N GLY A 11 27.29 -10.62 29.60
CA GLY A 11 26.15 -10.57 30.52
C GLY A 11 24.75 -10.23 29.98
N SER A 12 23.91 -11.27 29.96
CA SER A 12 22.51 -11.28 30.41
C SER A 12 21.39 -10.75 29.52
N SER A 13 20.67 -11.72 28.94
CA SER A 13 19.21 -11.91 29.04
C SER A 13 18.27 -10.71 28.87
N VAL A 14 17.40 -10.74 27.85
CA VAL A 14 15.94 -10.87 27.98
C VAL A 14 15.38 -11.11 26.57
N GLY A 15 14.90 -12.33 26.33
CA GLY A 15 14.05 -12.66 25.18
C GLY A 15 12.76 -13.28 25.70
N GLY A 16 11.84 -12.42 26.16
CA GLY A 16 10.44 -12.80 26.40
C GLY A 16 9.80 -13.15 25.06
N GLN A 17 9.34 -14.39 24.90
CA GLN A 17 7.94 -14.77 25.08
C GLN A 17 6.98 -13.98 24.18
N THR A 18 6.64 -14.58 23.04
CA THR A 18 5.42 -14.26 22.29
C THR A 18 4.21 -14.79 23.07
N PRO A 19 3.22 -13.95 23.41
CA PRO A 19 2.07 -14.38 24.20
C PRO A 19 0.92 -14.70 23.25
N LEU A 20 0.75 -15.97 22.83
CA LEU A 20 -0.49 -16.51 22.23
C LEU A 20 -0.42 -18.03 21.94
N ALA A 21 0.24 -18.81 22.80
CA ALA A 21 0.19 -20.28 22.72
C ALA A 21 -0.73 -20.84 23.81
N THR A 22 -1.78 -21.54 23.39
CA THR A 22 -2.77 -22.21 24.25
C THR A 22 -2.09 -23.27 25.16
N PRO A 23 -2.16 -23.17 26.50
CA PRO A 23 -1.54 -24.15 27.38
C PRO A 23 -2.54 -25.27 27.65
N LEU A 24 -2.79 -26.12 26.67
CA LEU A 24 -3.41 -27.42 26.89
C LEU A 24 -2.95 -28.42 25.82
N ARG A 25 -1.62 -28.55 25.68
CA ARG A 25 -1.00 -29.49 24.75
C ARG A 25 -0.67 -30.80 25.48
N ASP A 26 -1.54 -31.77 25.19
CA ASP A 26 -1.33 -33.21 24.99
C ASP A 26 -0.77 -34.08 26.13
N LYS A 27 -1.60 -35.04 26.58
CA LYS A 27 -1.20 -36.16 27.45
C LYS A 27 -0.62 -37.34 26.66
N LEU A 28 -0.43 -37.19 25.35
CA LEU A 28 0.26 -38.14 24.49
C LEU A 28 1.41 -37.38 23.83
N ALA A 29 2.64 -37.81 24.11
CA ALA A 29 3.89 -37.15 23.68
C ALA A 29 4.15 -37.32 22.16
N ILE A 30 3.19 -36.91 21.33
CA ILE A 30 3.29 -36.91 19.88
C ILE A 30 3.92 -35.55 19.52
N ASN A 31 5.20 -35.56 19.16
CA ASN A 31 6.07 -34.41 18.80
C ASN A 31 6.97 -33.84 19.93
N ALA A 32 7.52 -34.69 20.81
CA ALA A 32 8.55 -34.27 21.77
C ALA A 32 9.96 -34.07 21.15
N GLU A 33 10.18 -34.46 19.88
CA GLU A 33 11.53 -34.49 19.30
C GLU A 33 12.07 -33.12 18.90
N GLU A 34 11.23 -32.11 18.69
CA GLU A 34 11.69 -30.78 18.26
C GLU A 34 12.31 -29.95 19.40
N ALA A 35 12.12 -30.36 20.67
CA ALA A 35 12.66 -29.66 21.83
C ALA A 35 14.06 -30.14 22.27
N LEU A 36 14.63 -31.18 21.65
CA LEU A 36 15.91 -31.79 22.06
C LEU A 36 17.08 -31.56 21.09
N VAL A 37 16.92 -30.70 20.08
CA VAL A 37 17.96 -30.44 19.07
C VAL A 37 19.10 -29.55 19.58
N PHE A 38 19.10 -29.09 20.85
CA PHE A 38 20.08 -28.09 21.27
C PHE A 38 21.43 -28.59 21.82
N GLU A 39 21.61 -29.81 22.34
CA GLU A 39 22.93 -30.16 22.92
C GLU A 39 23.11 -31.68 23.10
N GLY A 40 23.67 -32.38 22.11
CA GLY A 40 24.05 -33.80 22.26
C GLY A 40 24.58 -34.47 21.00
N ASP A 41 25.71 -35.18 21.12
CA ASP A 41 26.37 -35.97 20.07
C ASP A 41 25.37 -36.74 19.18
N GLU A 42 25.50 -36.66 17.85
CA GLU A 42 24.65 -37.35 16.84
C GLU A 42 24.43 -38.85 17.11
N ARG A 43 25.35 -39.50 17.84
CA ARG A 43 25.24 -40.91 18.24
C ARG A 43 24.13 -41.15 19.25
N SER A 44 23.89 -40.20 20.16
CA SER A 44 22.83 -40.29 21.17
C SER A 44 21.44 -40.15 20.57
N ALA A 45 21.25 -39.23 19.61
CA ALA A 45 20.00 -39.05 18.88
C ALA A 45 19.62 -40.31 18.07
N LYS A 46 20.60 -40.94 17.40
CA LYS A 46 20.38 -42.20 16.66
C LYS A 46 19.98 -43.35 17.58
N GLN A 47 20.55 -43.42 18.78
CA GLN A 47 20.22 -44.45 19.77
C GLN A 47 18.77 -44.27 20.29
N GLN A 48 18.38 -43.03 20.60
CA GLN A 48 17.01 -42.72 21.02
C GLN A 48 15.98 -43.02 19.92
N GLN A 49 16.28 -42.69 18.66
CA GLN A 49 15.39 -43.00 17.54
C GLN A 49 15.24 -44.52 17.31
N LYS A 50 16.28 -45.29 17.61
CA LYS A 50 16.21 -46.75 17.53
C LYS A 50 15.32 -47.31 18.64
N GLU A 51 15.45 -46.80 19.86
CA GLU A 51 14.64 -47.20 21.00
C GLU A 51 13.15 -46.84 20.82
N THR A 52 12.84 -45.67 20.27
CA THR A 52 11.45 -45.29 19.93
C THR A 52 10.87 -46.19 18.84
N ARG A 53 11.66 -46.56 17.83
CA ARG A 53 11.20 -47.49 16.79
C ARG A 53 10.96 -48.90 17.32
N GLU A 54 11.80 -49.38 18.23
CA GLU A 54 11.65 -50.71 18.86
C GLU A 54 10.41 -50.75 19.78
N THR A 55 10.15 -49.70 20.54
CA THR A 55 8.95 -49.58 21.38
C THR A 55 7.68 -49.54 20.55
N LEU A 56 7.64 -48.76 19.47
CA LEU A 56 6.52 -48.72 18.53
C LEU A 56 6.28 -50.09 17.86
N ARG A 57 7.36 -50.76 17.43
CA ARG A 57 7.25 -52.09 16.81
C ARG A 57 6.67 -53.12 17.78
N LYS A 58 7.06 -53.07 19.06
CA LYS A 58 6.51 -53.94 20.10
C LYS A 58 5.03 -53.66 20.33
N ALA A 59 4.64 -52.38 20.40
CA ALA A 59 3.24 -51.96 20.57
C ALA A 59 2.35 -52.39 19.39
N LEU A 60 2.81 -52.20 18.15
CA LEU A 60 2.08 -52.61 16.96
C LEU A 60 2.01 -54.13 16.81
N SER A 61 3.05 -54.86 17.22
CA SER A 61 3.03 -56.33 17.21
C SER A 61 2.16 -56.96 18.30
N ALA A 62 1.80 -56.17 19.33
CA ALA A 62 0.89 -56.59 20.40
C ALA A 62 -0.59 -56.40 20.01
N LEU A 63 -0.88 -55.80 18.86
CA LEU A 63 -2.23 -55.71 18.34
C LEU A 63 -2.70 -57.10 17.89
N PRO A 64 -3.89 -57.57 18.33
CA PRO A 64 -4.48 -58.79 17.83
C PRO A 64 -4.55 -58.77 16.30
N ALA A 65 -4.24 -59.89 15.66
CA ALA A 65 -4.29 -59.99 14.21
C ALA A 65 -5.67 -59.55 13.70
N PRO A 66 -5.74 -58.68 12.67
CA PRO A 66 -7.00 -58.17 12.17
C PRO A 66 -7.82 -59.33 11.60
N LYS A 67 -8.85 -59.75 12.33
CA LYS A 67 -9.85 -60.69 11.84
C LYS A 67 -10.93 -59.90 11.12
N ASN A 68 -10.70 -59.66 9.83
CA ASN A 68 -11.76 -59.19 8.93
C ASN A 68 -12.64 -60.39 8.54
N GLU A 69 -13.47 -60.86 9.46
CA GLU A 69 -14.56 -61.78 9.17
C GLU A 69 -15.80 -60.95 8.82
N TYR A 70 -15.89 -60.51 7.56
CA TYR A 70 -17.13 -59.95 7.02
C TYR A 70 -17.83 -61.07 6.25
N GLU A 71 -18.91 -61.59 6.82
CA GLU A 71 -19.88 -62.41 6.09
C GLU A 71 -20.72 -61.45 5.23
N ILE A 72 -20.43 -61.40 3.93
CA ILE A 72 -21.28 -60.68 2.99
C ILE A 72 -22.51 -61.57 2.77
N VAL A 73 -23.51 -61.40 3.63
CA VAL A 73 -24.85 -61.91 3.35
C VAL A 73 -25.40 -61.04 2.22
N VAL A 74 -25.27 -61.54 0.99
CA VAL A 74 -26.04 -61.02 -0.14
C VAL A 74 -27.48 -61.48 0.09
N ASN A 75 -28.32 -60.59 0.62
CA ASN A 75 -29.76 -60.79 0.55
C ASN A 75 -30.16 -60.60 -0.92
N ASP A 76 -30.55 -61.67 -1.60
CA ASP A 76 -31.05 -61.66 -2.98
C ASP A 76 -32.48 -61.10 -3.11
N GLU A 77 -32.92 -60.26 -2.17
CA GLU A 77 -34.25 -59.67 -2.17
C GLU A 77 -34.15 -58.17 -1.94
N GLU A 78 -34.24 -57.45 -3.05
CA GLU A 78 -34.98 -56.20 -3.27
C GLU A 78 -34.20 -55.32 -4.25
N ASP A 79 -34.77 -55.16 -5.45
CA ASP A 79 -34.57 -54.02 -6.34
C ASP A 79 -34.95 -52.73 -5.59
N MET A 80 -34.13 -52.35 -4.61
CA MET A 80 -34.27 -51.13 -3.83
C MET A 80 -33.67 -50.02 -4.69
N ASP A 81 -34.51 -49.53 -5.59
CA ASP A 81 -34.59 -48.13 -6.00
C ASP A 81 -33.23 -47.42 -5.97
N GLU A 82 -32.45 -47.55 -7.06
CA GLU A 82 -31.54 -46.48 -7.49
C GLU A 82 -32.41 -45.26 -7.83
N SER A 83 -33.10 -44.73 -6.82
CA SER A 83 -33.60 -43.39 -6.77
C SER A 83 -32.39 -42.52 -7.01
N ALA A 84 -32.28 -42.07 -8.24
CA ALA A 84 -31.28 -41.15 -8.71
C ALA A 84 -31.02 -40.10 -7.61
N ASP A 85 -29.86 -40.18 -6.96
CA ASP A 85 -29.24 -39.03 -6.35
C ASP A 85 -28.76 -38.14 -7.50
N ALA A 86 -29.73 -37.63 -8.24
CA ALA A 86 -29.56 -36.67 -9.30
C ALA A 86 -29.28 -35.33 -8.62
N GLY A 87 -27.99 -35.04 -8.46
CA GLY A 87 -27.51 -33.67 -8.63
C GLY A 87 -27.11 -32.91 -7.37
N LEU A 88 -26.73 -33.56 -6.28
CA LEU A 88 -25.85 -32.91 -5.29
C LEU A 88 -24.39 -33.20 -5.65
N SER A 89 -23.94 -32.61 -6.77
CA SER A 89 -22.50 -32.49 -7.04
C SER A 89 -21.91 -31.65 -5.90
N VAL A 90 -21.34 -32.32 -4.91
CA VAL A 90 -20.56 -31.67 -3.86
C VAL A 90 -19.38 -31.03 -4.57
N GLU A 91 -19.35 -29.70 -4.65
CA GLU A 91 -18.24 -28.95 -5.25
C GLU A 91 -16.94 -29.45 -4.61
N ASP A 92 -15.98 -29.84 -5.45
CA ASP A 92 -14.68 -30.31 -4.98
C ASP A 92 -14.02 -29.18 -4.17
N GLN A 93 -13.17 -29.52 -3.20
CA GLN A 93 -12.52 -28.52 -2.34
C GLN A 93 -11.77 -27.45 -3.16
N ALA A 94 -11.26 -27.82 -4.33
CA ALA A 94 -10.64 -26.92 -5.29
C ALA A 94 -11.62 -25.87 -5.87
N ASP A 95 -12.85 -26.28 -6.22
CA ASP A 95 -13.86 -25.37 -6.77
C ASP A 95 -14.32 -24.32 -5.74
N LEU A 96 -14.45 -24.74 -4.49
CA LEU A 96 -14.78 -23.85 -3.37
C LEU A 96 -13.66 -22.84 -3.09
N ASP A 97 -12.41 -23.27 -3.18
CA ASP A 97 -11.25 -22.41 -2.99
C ASP A 97 -11.10 -21.43 -4.16
N ASP A 98 -11.28 -21.87 -5.41
CA ASP A 98 -11.31 -21.01 -6.60
C ASP A 98 -12.43 -19.98 -6.54
N GLN A 99 -13.63 -20.36 -6.08
CA GLN A 99 -14.74 -19.44 -5.89
C GLN A 99 -14.43 -18.40 -4.80
N ARG A 100 -13.76 -18.80 -3.72
CA ARG A 100 -13.35 -17.91 -2.64
C ARG A 100 -12.27 -16.93 -3.10
N GLU A 101 -11.29 -17.41 -3.87
CA GLU A 101 -10.24 -16.56 -4.43
C GLU A 101 -10.83 -15.56 -5.43
N ARG A 102 -11.70 -16.00 -6.34
CA ARG A 102 -12.39 -15.11 -7.29
C ARG A 102 -13.15 -14.00 -6.57
N ARG A 103 -13.96 -14.32 -5.55
CA ARG A 103 -14.67 -13.31 -4.74
C ARG A 103 -13.71 -12.34 -4.05
N ARG A 104 -12.57 -12.83 -3.57
CA ARG A 104 -11.55 -11.99 -2.93
C ARG A 104 -10.89 -11.03 -3.94
N LEU A 105 -10.53 -11.53 -5.12
CA LEU A 105 -9.94 -10.72 -6.19
C LEU A 105 -10.92 -9.65 -6.68
N GLU A 106 -12.18 -10.02 -6.91
CA GLU A 106 -13.24 -9.09 -7.29
C GLU A 106 -13.38 -7.96 -6.25
N ALA A 107 -13.44 -8.30 -4.96
CA ALA A 107 -13.52 -7.31 -3.88
C ALA A 107 -12.32 -6.35 -3.86
N LEU A 108 -11.10 -6.86 -4.09
CA LEU A 108 -9.89 -6.05 -4.17
C LEU A 108 -9.89 -5.13 -5.39
N GLU A 109 -10.37 -5.60 -6.54
CA GLU A 109 -10.53 -4.78 -7.74
C GLU A 109 -11.57 -3.69 -7.54
N GLU A 110 -12.69 -4.01 -6.89
CA GLU A 110 -13.71 -3.02 -6.55
C GLU A 110 -13.18 -1.94 -5.61
N GLU A 111 -12.41 -2.32 -4.60
CA GLU A 111 -11.76 -1.39 -3.70
C GLU A 111 -10.75 -0.52 -4.45
N ARG A 112 -9.89 -1.14 -5.28
CA ARG A 112 -8.93 -0.42 -6.12
C ARG A 112 -9.62 0.60 -7.03
N ARG A 113 -10.75 0.25 -7.64
CA ARG A 113 -11.54 1.17 -8.48
C ARG A 113 -12.15 2.35 -7.71
N ARG A 114 -12.36 2.20 -6.40
CA ARG A 114 -12.86 3.27 -5.52
C ARG A 114 -11.75 4.18 -4.99
N GLN A 115 -10.49 3.72 -5.01
CA GLN A 115 -9.33 4.53 -4.59
C GLN A 115 -9.09 5.71 -5.53
N SER A 116 -8.27 6.67 -5.09
CA SER A 116 -7.91 7.84 -5.89
C SER A 116 -7.15 7.45 -7.16
N GLN A 117 -7.30 8.25 -8.23
CA GLN A 117 -6.59 8.03 -9.50
C GLN A 117 -5.05 7.96 -9.34
N PRO A 118 -4.41 8.81 -8.50
CA PRO A 118 -2.97 8.69 -8.24
C PRO A 118 -2.57 7.37 -7.60
N VAL A 119 -3.40 6.80 -6.71
CA VAL A 119 -3.16 5.48 -6.10
C VAL A 119 -3.31 4.37 -7.13
N GLN A 120 -4.40 4.39 -7.91
CA GLN A 120 -4.65 3.39 -8.97
C GLN A 120 -3.51 3.32 -9.98
N ARG A 121 -2.96 4.48 -10.36
CA ARG A 121 -1.88 4.63 -11.35
C ARG A 121 -0.47 4.56 -10.74
N GLN A 122 -0.35 4.37 -9.42
CA GLN A 122 0.92 4.33 -8.69
C GLN A 122 1.81 5.56 -8.98
N LEU A 123 1.18 6.73 -9.11
CA LEU A 123 1.88 7.98 -9.36
C LEU A 123 2.61 8.47 -8.09
N PRO A 124 3.74 9.18 -8.24
CA PRO A 124 4.45 9.77 -7.11
C PRO A 124 3.52 10.75 -6.36
N ARG A 125 3.51 10.63 -5.02
CA ARG A 125 2.70 11.48 -4.13
C ARG A 125 3.61 12.25 -3.16
N PRO A 126 3.20 13.45 -2.70
CA PRO A 126 4.01 14.24 -1.78
C PRO A 126 4.37 13.49 -0.50
N ALA A 127 5.65 13.55 -0.11
CA ALA A 127 6.16 12.95 1.12
C ALA A 127 5.69 13.67 2.40
N ASP A 128 5.32 14.95 2.26
CA ASP A 128 4.81 15.78 3.33
C ASP A 128 3.58 16.55 2.84
N VAL A 129 2.56 16.63 3.68
CA VAL A 129 1.27 17.24 3.33
C VAL A 129 1.18 18.61 4.00
N ASN A 130 1.18 19.66 3.19
CA ASN A 130 1.15 21.03 3.69
C ASN A 130 -0.28 21.43 4.11
N ASN A 131 -0.51 21.44 5.42
CA ASN A 131 -1.79 21.84 6.02
C ASN A 131 -1.99 23.37 6.12
N SER A 132 -0.96 24.18 5.84
CA SER A 132 -1.05 25.65 5.93
C SER A 132 -1.86 26.30 4.81
N ILE A 133 -2.29 25.51 3.81
CA ILE A 133 -3.12 25.99 2.71
C ILE A 133 -4.55 26.33 3.15
N LEU A 134 -5.00 25.74 4.28
CA LEU A 134 -6.30 26.02 4.87
C LEU A 134 -6.22 27.31 5.68
N ARG A 135 -7.29 28.09 5.62
CA ARG A 135 -7.48 29.21 6.56
C ARG A 135 -7.65 28.63 7.96
N THR A 136 -7.03 29.26 8.95
CA THR A 136 -7.10 28.82 10.35
C THR A 136 -7.69 29.91 11.25
N GLY A 137 -8.38 29.49 12.32
CA GLY A 137 -8.91 30.39 13.35
C GLY A 137 -9.92 31.40 12.81
N ALA A 138 -9.71 32.68 13.12
CA ALA A 138 -10.62 33.77 12.78
C ALA A 138 -10.83 33.95 11.26
N GLN A 139 -9.89 33.51 10.43
CA GLN A 139 -9.97 33.61 8.96
C GLN A 139 -10.84 32.51 8.34
N ALA A 140 -11.00 31.37 9.02
CA ALA A 140 -11.86 30.28 8.56
C ALA A 140 -13.34 30.55 8.91
N ALA A 141 -13.57 31.22 10.03
CA ALA A 141 -14.91 31.54 10.55
C ALA A 141 -15.45 32.89 10.06
N ASP A 142 -14.79 33.53 9.09
CA ASP A 142 -15.21 34.84 8.58
C ASP A 142 -16.58 34.75 7.89
N PRO A 143 -17.65 35.34 8.46
CA PRO A 143 -18.99 35.31 7.87
C PRO A 143 -19.09 36.09 6.56
N GLN A 144 -18.09 36.92 6.22
CA GLN A 144 -18.05 37.70 4.98
C GLN A 144 -17.40 36.96 3.79
N MET A 145 -17.07 35.68 3.94
CA MET A 145 -16.48 34.88 2.87
C MET A 145 -17.40 34.79 1.64
N SER A 146 -16.86 35.17 0.48
CA SER A 146 -17.53 35.02 -0.81
C SER A 146 -17.90 33.55 -1.06
N ALA A 147 -18.96 33.30 -1.82
CA ALA A 147 -19.37 31.94 -2.20
C ALA A 147 -18.22 31.16 -2.88
N ILE A 148 -17.43 31.84 -3.71
CA ILE A 148 -16.27 31.26 -4.40
C ILE A 148 -15.19 30.87 -3.38
N GLN A 149 -14.88 31.74 -2.43
CA GLN A 149 -13.88 31.47 -1.39
C GLN A 149 -14.31 30.31 -0.49
N ARG A 150 -15.59 30.22 -0.14
CA ARG A 150 -16.12 29.08 0.62
C ARG A 150 -16.00 27.78 -0.17
N ALA A 151 -16.32 27.78 -1.46
CA ALA A 151 -16.14 26.61 -2.32
C ALA A 151 -14.66 26.19 -2.44
N GLU A 152 -13.75 27.16 -2.57
CA GLU A 152 -12.30 26.89 -2.60
C GLU A 152 -11.80 26.23 -1.31
N GLU A 153 -12.22 26.70 -0.14
CA GLU A 153 -11.82 26.08 1.13
C GLU A 153 -12.35 24.64 1.26
N LEU A 154 -13.60 24.38 0.83
CA LEU A 154 -14.17 23.02 0.81
C LEU A 154 -13.37 22.08 -0.09
N ILE A 155 -12.95 22.55 -1.26
CA ILE A 155 -12.13 21.76 -2.19
C ILE A 155 -10.75 21.47 -1.58
N LYS A 156 -10.12 22.46 -0.93
CA LYS A 156 -8.81 22.27 -0.28
C LYS A 156 -8.88 21.29 0.88
N GLU A 157 -9.95 21.36 1.67
CA GLU A 157 -10.20 20.44 2.78
C GLU A 157 -10.31 19.01 2.26
N GLU A 158 -11.19 18.76 1.29
CA GLU A 158 -11.37 17.42 0.69
C GLU A 158 -10.06 16.90 0.08
N MET A 159 -9.30 17.75 -0.61
CA MET A 159 -7.99 17.40 -1.15
C MET A 159 -7.02 16.94 -0.05
N LEU A 160 -6.96 17.64 1.08
CA LEU A 160 -6.09 17.24 2.20
C LEU A 160 -6.57 15.94 2.83
N VAL A 161 -7.88 15.77 3.02
CA VAL A 161 -8.46 14.51 3.53
C VAL A 161 -8.05 13.33 2.64
N MET A 162 -8.16 13.47 1.32
CA MET A 162 -7.71 12.44 0.38
C MET A 162 -6.21 12.14 0.51
N LEU A 163 -5.35 13.17 0.58
CA LEU A 163 -3.91 12.99 0.71
C LEU A 163 -3.52 12.31 2.02
N HIS A 164 -4.14 12.70 3.14
CA HIS A 164 -3.92 12.08 4.44
C HIS A 164 -4.42 10.63 4.48
N TYR A 165 -5.58 10.35 3.87
CA TYR A 165 -6.11 8.98 3.75
C TYR A 165 -5.19 8.09 2.92
N ASP A 166 -4.74 8.57 1.76
CA ASP A 166 -3.84 7.83 0.87
C ASP A 166 -2.47 7.57 1.52
N ALA A 167 -1.93 8.53 2.27
CA ALA A 167 -0.66 8.34 2.98
C ALA A 167 -0.71 7.25 4.07
N VAL A 168 -1.85 7.08 4.74
CA VAL A 168 -2.03 6.06 5.78
C VAL A 168 -2.30 4.68 5.19
N HIS A 169 -3.17 4.58 4.18
CA HIS A 169 -3.65 3.30 3.67
C HIS A 169 -2.84 2.78 2.49
N ASN A 170 -2.27 3.67 1.68
CA ASN A 170 -1.53 3.34 0.46
C ASN A 170 -0.25 4.20 0.35
N PRO A 171 0.71 4.09 1.29
CA PRO A 171 1.94 4.86 1.22
C PRO A 171 2.78 4.47 -0.01
N THR A 172 3.39 5.45 -0.66
CA THR A 172 4.42 5.20 -1.70
C THR A 172 5.77 4.87 -1.07
N ASP A 173 6.64 4.19 -1.82
CA ASP A 173 8.03 3.92 -1.42
C ASP A 173 8.78 5.22 -1.05
N SER A 174 8.55 6.30 -1.80
CA SER A 174 9.11 7.61 -1.52
C SER A 174 8.65 8.17 -0.16
N GLN A 175 7.36 8.04 0.16
CA GLN A 175 6.79 8.44 1.46
C GLN A 175 7.35 7.60 2.61
N LEU A 176 7.48 6.28 2.43
CA LEU A 176 8.07 5.38 3.42
C LEU A 176 9.54 5.72 3.67
N MET A 177 10.32 5.92 2.62
CA MET A 177 11.73 6.32 2.71
C MET A 177 11.90 7.68 3.41
N ALA A 178 11.10 8.67 3.04
CA ALA A 178 11.13 9.99 3.66
C ALA A 178 10.74 9.95 5.15
N SER A 179 9.80 9.08 5.53
CA SER A 179 9.43 8.86 6.94
C SER A 179 10.57 8.24 7.75
N SER A 180 11.26 7.24 7.20
CA SER A 180 12.41 6.58 7.81
C SER A 180 13.57 7.55 8.04
N TYR A 181 13.90 8.36 7.02
CA TYR A 181 14.95 9.37 7.13
C TYR A 181 14.66 10.43 8.22
N ARG A 182 13.39 10.85 8.35
CA ARG A 182 12.96 11.77 9.43
C ARG A 182 13.06 11.14 10.80
N SER A 183 12.63 9.89 10.96
CA SER A 183 12.73 9.16 12.22
C SER A 183 14.19 8.96 12.67
N ALA A 184 15.09 8.66 11.73
CA ALA A 184 16.51 8.48 12.02
C ALA A 184 17.17 9.79 12.51
N ARG A 185 16.77 10.95 11.98
CA ARG A 185 17.29 12.26 12.40
C ARG A 185 16.70 12.76 13.71
N SER A 186 15.41 12.54 13.94
CA SER A 186 14.73 13.08 15.12
C SER A 186 15.02 12.28 16.40
N GLY A 187 15.56 11.06 16.30
CA GLY A 187 15.77 10.16 17.44
C GLY A 187 14.48 9.73 18.16
N ASN A 188 13.32 10.14 17.64
CA ASN A 188 12.01 9.94 18.24
C ASN A 188 11.24 8.91 17.40
N GLN A 189 10.89 7.78 17.99
CA GLN A 189 10.13 6.69 17.36
C GLN A 189 8.62 7.04 17.31
N SER A 190 8.28 8.28 16.97
CA SER A 190 6.89 8.66 16.77
C SER A 190 6.39 7.98 15.50
N ASN A 191 5.19 7.40 15.58
CA ASN A 191 4.53 6.81 14.41
C ASN A 191 4.45 7.88 13.28
N PRO A 192 5.04 7.64 12.10
CA PRO A 192 5.02 8.60 11.00
C PRO A 192 3.59 8.93 10.54
N ASN A 193 2.65 8.02 10.82
CA ASN A 193 1.24 8.20 10.48
C ASN A 193 0.46 9.04 11.51
N ALA A 194 1.03 9.37 12.68
CA ALA A 194 0.31 10.07 13.75
C ALA A 194 -0.27 11.43 13.30
N VAL A 195 0.47 12.16 12.46
CA VAL A 195 0.01 13.44 11.89
C VAL A 195 -1.21 13.22 10.98
N HIS A 196 -1.16 12.17 10.16
CA HIS A 196 -2.24 11.86 9.23
C HIS A 196 -3.49 11.34 9.96
N THR A 197 -3.34 10.49 10.97
CA THR A 197 -4.47 10.00 11.76
C THR A 197 -5.15 11.13 12.54
N THR A 198 -4.37 12.02 13.16
CA THR A 198 -4.92 13.19 13.89
C THR A 198 -5.73 14.11 12.97
N PHE A 199 -5.29 14.27 11.71
CA PHE A 199 -6.04 15.07 10.74
C PHE A 199 -7.35 14.39 10.33
N LEU A 200 -7.30 13.07 10.06
CA LEU A 200 -8.47 12.28 9.66
C LEU A 200 -9.51 12.12 10.80
N GLU A 201 -9.08 12.16 12.05
CA GLU A 201 -10.00 12.22 13.21
C GLU A 201 -10.84 13.50 13.22
N LYS A 202 -10.26 14.62 12.77
CA LYS A 202 -10.98 15.91 12.65
C LYS A 202 -11.79 15.99 11.36
N HIS A 203 -11.28 15.40 10.27
CA HIS A 203 -11.89 15.43 8.94
C HIS A 203 -12.00 14.00 8.39
N PRO A 204 -13.10 13.29 8.70
CA PRO A 204 -13.26 11.89 8.30
C PRO A 204 -13.35 11.72 6.79
N TYR A 205 -12.66 10.70 6.26
CA TYR A 205 -12.76 10.33 4.85
C TYR A 205 -14.13 9.70 4.54
N VAL A 206 -14.88 10.32 3.63
CA VAL A 206 -16.20 9.85 3.20
C VAL A 206 -16.08 8.96 1.96
N LYS A 207 -16.61 7.74 2.03
CA LYS A 207 -16.67 6.82 0.89
C LYS A 207 -17.97 7.04 0.12
N TYR A 208 -17.85 7.29 -1.18
CA TYR A 208 -18.98 7.48 -2.09
C TYR A 208 -19.27 6.22 -2.91
N SER A 209 -20.54 6.00 -3.26
CA SER A 209 -20.92 4.90 -4.15
C SER A 209 -20.53 5.20 -5.60
N LYS A 210 -20.41 4.14 -6.42
CA LYS A 210 -20.10 4.28 -7.86
C LYS A 210 -21.16 5.13 -8.57
N ASP A 211 -22.42 4.99 -8.17
CA ASP A 211 -23.55 5.72 -8.76
C ASP A 211 -23.53 7.21 -8.39
N GLN A 212 -23.21 7.54 -7.13
CA GLN A 212 -23.03 8.93 -6.69
C GLN A 212 -21.90 9.63 -7.45
N LEU A 213 -20.77 8.94 -7.65
CA LEU A 213 -19.65 9.47 -8.43
C LEU A 213 -20.00 9.64 -9.91
N ALA A 214 -20.83 8.75 -10.47
CA ALA A 214 -21.30 8.87 -11.85
C ALA A 214 -22.25 10.07 -12.02
N ALA A 215 -23.21 10.25 -11.11
CA ALA A 215 -24.10 11.40 -11.10
C ALA A 215 -23.33 12.72 -10.93
N ALA A 216 -22.36 12.77 -10.00
CA ALA A 216 -21.52 13.94 -9.80
C ALA A 216 -20.70 14.29 -11.05
N LYS A 217 -20.17 13.30 -11.77
CA LYS A 217 -19.47 13.51 -13.05
C LYS A 217 -20.37 14.11 -14.12
N GLN A 218 -21.62 13.67 -14.20
CA GLN A 218 -22.58 14.24 -15.14
C GLN A 218 -22.86 15.71 -14.83
N VAL A 219 -23.07 16.05 -13.55
CA VAL A 219 -23.25 17.45 -13.12
C VAL A 219 -22.02 18.29 -13.47
N LEU A 220 -20.81 17.80 -13.20
CA LEU A 220 -19.58 18.50 -13.57
C LEU A 220 -19.46 18.70 -15.09
N GLN A 221 -19.82 17.71 -15.90
CA GLN A 221 -19.81 17.85 -17.36
C GLN A 221 -20.77 18.94 -17.82
N THR A 222 -22.00 18.98 -17.28
CA THR A 222 -22.97 20.02 -17.64
C THR A 222 -22.48 21.41 -17.28
N GLU A 223 -21.87 21.58 -16.10
CA GLU A 223 -21.32 22.87 -15.68
C GLU A 223 -20.09 23.27 -16.52
N MET A 224 -19.23 22.32 -16.86
CA MET A 224 -18.08 22.55 -17.75
C MET A 224 -18.54 23.04 -19.13
N ASP A 225 -19.62 22.50 -19.67
CA ASP A 225 -20.19 22.94 -20.95
C ASP A 225 -20.74 24.37 -20.86
N VAL A 226 -21.40 24.72 -19.75
CA VAL A 226 -21.87 26.10 -19.49
C VAL A 226 -20.69 27.07 -19.41
N VAL A 227 -19.62 26.72 -18.68
CA VAL A 227 -18.41 27.54 -18.58
C VAL A 227 -17.72 27.66 -19.95
N LYS A 228 -17.64 26.57 -20.70
CA LYS A 228 -17.05 26.55 -22.05
C LYS A 228 -17.78 27.52 -22.98
N GLN A 229 -19.11 27.52 -22.95
CA GLN A 229 -19.93 28.46 -23.71
C GLN A 229 -19.77 29.90 -23.21
N GLY A 230 -19.83 30.13 -21.90
CA GLY A 230 -19.77 31.46 -21.28
C GLY A 230 -18.41 32.15 -21.45
N MET A 231 -17.32 31.39 -21.44
CA MET A 231 -15.96 31.92 -21.66
C MET A 231 -15.57 31.96 -23.15
N ALA A 232 -16.50 31.64 -24.06
CA ALA A 232 -16.25 31.53 -25.49
C ALA A 232 -15.04 30.63 -25.83
N HIS A 233 -14.81 29.60 -25.01
CA HIS A 233 -13.87 28.52 -25.31
C HIS A 233 -14.50 27.62 -26.36
N THR A 234 -14.63 28.12 -27.58
CA THR A 234 -14.94 27.31 -28.76
C THR A 234 -13.90 26.20 -28.91
N GLU A 235 -14.16 25.21 -29.76
CA GLU A 235 -13.20 24.15 -30.08
C GLU A 235 -11.87 24.75 -30.51
N LEU A 236 -10.94 24.86 -29.56
CA LEU A 236 -9.58 25.25 -29.82
C LEU A 236 -8.95 24.04 -30.51
N THR A 237 -8.58 24.22 -31.78
CA THR A 237 -7.84 23.19 -32.50
C THR A 237 -6.56 22.89 -31.74
N LEU A 238 -6.07 21.65 -31.85
CA LEU A 238 -4.80 21.26 -31.23
C LEU A 238 -3.67 22.22 -31.64
N ASP A 239 -3.67 22.67 -32.90
CA ASP A 239 -2.72 23.67 -33.41
C ASP A 239 -2.84 25.02 -32.69
N GLY A 240 -4.06 25.50 -32.45
CA GLY A 240 -4.29 26.74 -31.70
C GLY A 240 -3.83 26.63 -30.25
N TYR A 241 -4.02 25.46 -29.62
CA TYR A 241 -3.48 25.18 -28.28
C TYR A 241 -1.96 25.19 -28.29
N CYS A 242 -1.31 24.50 -29.23
CA CYS A 242 0.15 24.45 -29.32
C CYS A 242 0.76 25.84 -29.51
N GLN A 243 0.17 26.68 -30.37
CA GLN A 243 0.64 28.06 -30.57
C GLN A 243 0.57 28.89 -29.28
N VAL A 244 -0.59 28.90 -28.62
CA VAL A 244 -0.76 29.64 -27.36
C VAL A 244 0.13 29.08 -26.26
N TRP A 245 0.31 27.76 -26.22
CA TRP A 245 1.21 27.09 -25.29
C TRP A 245 2.66 27.53 -25.50
N ASP A 246 3.16 27.49 -26.73
CA ASP A 246 4.51 27.92 -27.09
C ASP A 246 4.73 29.40 -26.79
N GLU A 247 3.74 30.25 -27.08
CA GLU A 247 3.78 31.67 -26.73
C GLU A 247 3.84 31.88 -25.21
N CYS A 248 3.01 31.17 -24.43
CA CYS A 248 3.04 31.25 -22.98
C CYS A 248 4.35 30.72 -22.39
N LEU A 249 4.85 29.60 -22.91
CA LEU A 249 6.09 28.98 -22.47
C LEU A 249 7.29 29.87 -22.78
N SER A 250 7.31 30.52 -23.94
CA SER A 250 8.35 31.50 -24.32
C SER A 250 8.43 32.68 -23.35
N GLN A 251 7.32 33.00 -22.68
CA GLN A 251 7.25 34.06 -21.68
C GLN A 251 7.61 33.58 -20.27
N VAL A 252 7.80 32.28 -20.03
CA VAL A 252 8.25 31.75 -18.73
C VAL A 252 9.76 31.88 -18.62
N LEU A 253 10.21 32.55 -17.58
CA LEU A 253 11.60 32.86 -17.30
C LEU A 253 11.98 32.33 -15.90
N TYR A 254 13.03 31.52 -15.80
CA TYR A 254 13.57 31.07 -14.52
C TYR A 254 14.50 32.13 -13.94
N LEU A 255 14.22 32.62 -12.73
CA LEU A 255 15.08 33.55 -12.01
C LEU A 255 16.10 32.77 -11.16
N PRO A 256 17.40 32.78 -11.52
CA PRO A 256 18.41 32.00 -10.79
C PRO A 256 18.65 32.51 -9.38
N SER A 257 18.48 33.81 -9.14
CA SER A 257 18.62 34.45 -7.82
C SER A 257 17.52 34.06 -6.83
N GLN A 258 16.33 33.69 -7.32
CA GLN A 258 15.15 33.37 -6.50
C GLN A 258 14.75 31.90 -6.57
N HIS A 259 15.44 31.09 -7.39
CA HIS A 259 15.10 29.70 -7.68
C HIS A 259 13.61 29.50 -8.07
N LYS A 260 13.06 30.44 -8.84
CA LYS A 260 11.63 30.49 -9.15
C LYS A 260 11.35 30.83 -10.61
N TYR A 261 10.32 30.22 -11.19
CA TYR A 261 9.78 30.58 -12.50
C TYR A 261 8.82 31.76 -12.39
N THR A 262 8.98 32.75 -13.29
CA THR A 262 8.13 33.95 -13.37
C THR A 262 7.88 34.32 -14.83
N ARG A 263 6.94 35.23 -15.09
CA ARG A 263 6.70 35.71 -16.46
C ARG A 263 7.72 36.79 -16.82
N ALA A 264 8.30 36.72 -18.01
CA ALA A 264 9.33 37.64 -18.49
C ALA A 264 8.91 39.11 -18.34
N ASN A 265 7.63 39.44 -18.57
CA ASN A 265 7.08 40.79 -18.47
C ASN A 265 7.10 41.40 -17.06
N LEU A 266 7.11 40.56 -16.02
CA LEU A 266 7.13 41.00 -14.62
C LEU A 266 8.56 41.20 -14.09
N VAL A 267 9.57 40.84 -14.88
CA VAL A 267 10.97 40.79 -14.47
C VAL A 267 11.72 41.99 -14.99
N ASN A 268 12.56 42.59 -14.14
CA ASN A 268 13.39 43.72 -14.52
C ASN A 268 14.43 43.32 -15.58
N LYS A 269 14.89 44.26 -16.41
CA LYS A 269 15.79 43.96 -17.54
C LYS A 269 17.08 43.24 -17.11
N LYS A 270 17.62 43.58 -15.94
CA LYS A 270 18.84 42.97 -15.37
C LYS A 270 18.65 41.47 -15.12
N ASP A 271 17.59 41.11 -14.40
CA ASP A 271 17.32 39.72 -14.03
C ASP A 271 16.92 38.87 -15.25
N ARG A 272 16.35 39.52 -16.28
CA ARG A 272 16.08 38.89 -17.57
C ARG A 272 17.37 38.48 -18.29
N ILE A 273 18.39 39.34 -18.28
CA ILE A 273 19.70 39.04 -18.87
C ILE A 273 20.38 37.90 -18.10
N GLU A 274 20.42 37.99 -16.77
CA GLU A 274 21.04 36.95 -15.93
C GLU A 274 20.38 35.57 -16.12
N SER A 275 19.05 35.55 -16.24
CA SER A 275 18.32 34.32 -16.54
C SER A 275 18.70 33.73 -17.91
N LEU A 276 18.77 34.56 -18.95
CA LEU A 276 19.12 34.13 -20.29
C LEU A 276 20.57 33.65 -20.40
N GLU A 277 21.49 34.24 -19.64
CA GLU A 277 22.89 33.81 -19.57
C GLU A 277 23.05 32.45 -18.89
N LYS A 278 22.30 32.19 -17.80
CA LYS A 278 22.37 30.92 -17.06
C LYS A 278 21.55 29.79 -17.67
N ARG A 279 20.59 30.10 -18.55
CA ARG A 279 19.79 29.09 -19.27
C ARG A 279 20.64 28.10 -20.08
N PRO A 280 21.57 28.52 -20.97
CA PRO A 280 22.46 27.59 -21.67
C PRO A 280 23.37 26.81 -20.72
N GLU A 281 23.81 27.43 -19.60
CA GLU A 281 24.60 26.72 -18.60
C GLU A 281 23.80 25.57 -17.98
N SER A 282 22.55 25.80 -17.54
CA SER A 282 21.69 24.75 -16.97
C SER A 282 21.45 23.58 -17.93
N VAL A 283 21.17 23.86 -19.22
CA VAL A 283 21.01 22.81 -20.25
C VAL A 283 22.33 22.07 -20.47
N SER A 284 23.47 22.77 -20.47
CA SER A 284 24.78 22.15 -20.59
C SER A 284 25.21 21.31 -19.37
N TYR A 285 24.63 21.56 -18.20
CA TYR A 285 24.86 20.78 -16.99
C TYR A 285 24.05 19.48 -17.03
N ASP A 286 22.81 19.51 -17.51
CA ASP A 286 22.00 18.29 -17.72
C ASP A 286 22.63 17.38 -18.78
N GLU A 287 23.08 17.92 -19.92
CA GLU A 287 23.75 17.12 -20.97
C GLU A 287 25.10 16.54 -20.52
N ARG A 288 25.77 17.18 -19.56
CA ARG A 288 27.03 16.67 -18.96
C ARG A 288 26.79 15.70 -17.80
N GLY A 289 25.63 15.79 -17.14
CA GLY A 289 25.20 14.87 -16.09
C GLY A 289 24.79 13.49 -16.63
N GLU A 290 24.18 13.43 -17.81
CA GLU A 290 23.80 12.16 -18.44
C GLU A 290 24.99 11.39 -19.05
N LYS A 291 26.11 12.06 -19.36
CA LYS A 291 27.32 11.39 -19.91
C LYS A 291 28.29 10.85 -18.85
N GLY A 292 27.96 10.94 -17.56
CA GLY A 292 28.83 10.51 -16.45
C GLY A 292 28.46 9.17 -15.81
N GLY A 293 27.70 8.32 -16.51
CA GLY A 293 27.15 7.07 -15.97
C GLY A 293 27.48 5.80 -16.78
N GLU A 294 28.51 5.83 -17.61
CA GLU A 294 29.11 4.62 -18.19
C GLU A 294 30.62 4.65 -17.94
N ASP A 295 31.01 4.11 -16.79
CA ASP A 295 32.30 3.44 -16.54
C ASP A 295 32.12 2.47 -15.37
#